data_AF-A0A921F9H4-F1
#
_entry.id   AF-A0A921F9H4-F1
#
_cell.length_a   1.000
_cell.length_b   1.000
_cell.length_c   1.000
_cell.angle_alpha   90.00
_cell.angle_beta   90.00
_cell.angle_gamma   90.00
#
_symmetry.space_group_name_H-M   'P 1'
#
loop_
_entity.id
_entity.type
_entity.pdbx_description
1 polymer ?
#
loop_
_entity_poly.entity_id
_entity_poly.type
_entity_poly.pdbx_seq_one_letter_code
_entity_poly.pdbx_strand_id
1 'polypeptide(L)'
;MSDKIQVDPEKFAYKVLGNLPVADYENKDPESVSKEKLLQFLSAYFVATRFNNYELQRFDEMDDKHAYPSYQKVVETINNATWGIRK
;
A
#
# COMPACT_ATOMS: atom_id res chain seq x y z
N MET A 1 20.10 -2.03 -15.76
CA MET A 1 18.68 -1.69 -15.96
C MET A 1 18.04 -1.80 -14.60
N SER A 2 17.64 -0.67 -14.01
CA SER A 2 16.92 -0.69 -12.72
C SER A 2 15.47 -1.01 -13.03
N ASP A 3 15.07 -2.26 -12.85
CA ASP A 3 13.67 -2.66 -13.00
C ASP A 3 12.89 -2.05 -11.83
N LYS A 4 12.38 -0.83 -12.03
CA LYS A 4 11.51 -0.15 -11.07
C LYS A 4 10.33 -1.06 -10.78
N ILE A 5 10.12 -1.43 -9.52
CA ILE A 5 8.98 -2.25 -9.11
C ILE A 5 7.76 -1.33 -9.09
N GLN A 6 7.07 -1.22 -10.22
CA GLN A 6 5.78 -0.53 -10.29
C GLN A 6 4.65 -1.51 -10.01
N VAL A 7 3.90 -1.24 -8.95
CA VAL A 7 2.69 -1.99 -8.61
C VAL A 7 1.51 -1.35 -9.32
N ASP A 8 0.72 -2.11 -10.06
CA ASP A 8 -0.57 -1.62 -10.57
C ASP A 8 -1.54 -1.43 -9.38
N PRO A 9 -1.92 -0.18 -9.02
CA PRO A 9 -2.67 0.06 -7.79
C PRO A 9 -4.07 -0.54 -7.82
N GLU A 10 -4.72 -0.56 -8.98
CA GLU A 10 -6.06 -1.11 -9.16
C GLU A 10 -6.03 -2.63 -9.02
N LYS A 11 -5.11 -3.31 -9.73
CA LYS A 11 -4.94 -4.76 -9.61
C LYS A 11 -4.58 -5.17 -8.19
N PHE A 12 -3.72 -4.40 -7.52
CA PHE A 12 -3.38 -4.63 -6.12
C PHE A 12 -4.60 -4.49 -5.21
N ALA A 13 -5.39 -3.43 -5.37
CA ALA A 13 -6.59 -3.20 -4.57
C ALA A 13 -7.63 -4.33 -4.74
N TYR A 14 -7.85 -4.81 -5.97
CA TYR A 14 -8.71 -5.97 -6.21
C TYR A 14 -8.17 -7.25 -5.56
N LYS A 15 -6.85 -7.47 -5.58
CA LYS A 15 -6.23 -8.60 -4.88
C LYS A 15 -6.41 -8.50 -3.37
N VAL A 16 -6.27 -7.32 -2.77
CA VAL A 16 -6.53 -7.12 -1.34
C VAL A 16 -7.99 -7.40 -1.01
N LEU A 17 -8.91 -6.86 -1.81
CA LEU A 17 -10.35 -7.02 -1.60
C LEU A 17 -10.79 -8.50 -1.55
N GLY A 18 -10.21 -9.32 -2.43
CA GLY A 18 -10.49 -10.75 -2.54
C GLY A 18 -9.82 -11.61 -1.47
N ASN A 19 -8.73 -11.15 -0.84
CA ASN A 19 -7.97 -11.94 0.14
C ASN A 19 -8.13 -11.45 1.58
N LEU A 20 -8.57 -10.21 1.80
CA LEU A 20 -8.76 -9.64 3.13
C LEU A 20 -10.23 -9.83 3.54
N PRO A 21 -10.54 -10.71 4.51
CA PRO A 21 -11.91 -10.89 4.97
C PRO A 21 -12.41 -9.65 5.73
N VAL A 22 -13.72 -9.45 5.71
CA VAL A 22 -14.38 -8.52 6.65
C VAL A 22 -14.67 -9.29 7.93
N ALA A 23 -14.23 -8.77 9.07
CA ALA A 23 -14.48 -9.38 10.37
C ALA A 23 -16.00 -9.44 10.63
N ASP A 24 -16.45 -10.58 11.18
CA ASP A 24 -17.85 -10.85 11.53
C ASP A 24 -18.84 -10.65 10.38
N TYR A 25 -18.41 -10.90 9.13
CA TYR A 25 -19.21 -10.72 7.91
C TYR A 25 -20.62 -11.31 7.99
N GLU A 26 -20.77 -12.50 8.58
CA GLU A 26 -22.05 -13.22 8.70
C GLU A 26 -23.07 -12.52 9.60
N ASN A 27 -22.61 -11.67 10.53
CA ASN A 27 -23.45 -10.97 11.51
C ASN A 27 -23.65 -9.48 11.18
N LYS A 28 -23.04 -8.99 10.09
CA LYS A 28 -23.15 -7.59 9.65
C LYS A 28 -24.22 -7.44 8.58
N ASP A 29 -24.87 -6.27 8.56
CA ASP A 29 -25.77 -5.94 7.48
C ASP A 29 -25.00 -5.75 6.15
N PRO A 30 -25.63 -6.03 4.99
CA PRO A 30 -24.96 -5.95 3.70
C PRO A 30 -24.37 -4.57 3.36
N GLU A 31 -24.97 -3.49 3.86
CA GLU A 31 -24.51 -2.13 3.60
C GLU A 31 -23.21 -1.85 4.35
N SER A 32 -23.13 -2.25 5.63
CA SER A 32 -21.92 -2.14 6.45
C SER A 32 -20.75 -2.92 5.85
N VAL A 33 -20.98 -4.16 5.43
CA VAL A 33 -19.95 -4.95 4.74
C VAL A 33 -19.49 -4.24 3.47
N SER A 34 -20.43 -3.76 2.66
CA SER A 34 -20.10 -3.11 1.39
C SER A 34 -19.24 -1.86 1.62
N LYS A 35 -19.56 -1.05 2.64
CA LYS A 35 -18.76 0.12 3.03
C LYS A 35 -17.35 -0.27 3.47
N GLU A 36 -17.20 -1.31 4.29
CA GLU A 36 -15.88 -1.81 4.70
C GLU A 36 -15.06 -2.32 3.51
N LYS A 37 -15.68 -3.07 2.60
CA LYS A 37 -15.04 -3.54 1.37
C LYS A 37 -14.57 -2.38 0.47
N LEU A 38 -15.39 -1.34 0.30
CA LEU A 38 -15.00 -0.13 -0.43
C LEU A 38 -13.82 0.59 0.26
N LEU A 39 -13.85 0.68 1.59
CA LEU A 39 -12.76 1.29 2.35
C LEU A 39 -11.45 0.49 2.21
N GLN A 40 -11.52 -0.84 2.25
CA GLN A 40 -10.37 -1.72 2.01
C GLN A 40 -9.78 -1.50 0.62
N PHE A 41 -10.62 -1.43 -0.41
CA PHE A 41 -10.19 -1.18 -1.78
C PHE A 41 -9.47 0.18 -1.90
N LEU A 42 -10.09 1.27 -1.43
CA LEU A 42 -9.52 2.61 -1.50
C LEU A 42 -8.20 2.70 -0.71
N SER A 43 -8.13 2.05 0.44
CA SER A 43 -6.92 2.02 1.27
C SER A 43 -5.79 1.28 0.56
N ALA A 44 -6.07 0.11 -0.03
CA ALA A 44 -5.08 -0.65 -0.79
C ALA A 44 -4.58 0.11 -2.02
N TYR A 45 -5.49 0.74 -2.78
CA TYR A 45 -5.16 1.58 -3.92
C TYR A 45 -4.23 2.73 -3.52
N PHE A 46 -4.57 3.42 -2.44
CA PHE A 46 -3.78 4.54 -1.91
C PHE A 46 -2.38 4.08 -1.48
N VAL A 47 -2.26 2.95 -0.77
CA VAL A 47 -0.97 2.40 -0.33
C VAL A 47 -0.10 2.02 -1.53
N ALA A 48 -0.65 1.35 -2.54
CA ALA A 48 0.09 1.00 -3.76
C ALA A 48 0.55 2.24 -4.53
N THR A 49 -0.31 3.25 -4.65
CA THR A 49 0.05 4.53 -5.28
C THR A 49 1.18 5.23 -4.53
N ARG A 50 1.12 5.25 -3.19
CA ARG A 50 2.17 5.84 -2.36
C ARG A 50 3.48 5.07 -2.46
N PHE A 51 3.43 3.74 -2.51
CA PHE A 51 4.59 2.89 -2.73
C PHE A 51 5.29 3.23 -4.05
N ASN A 52 4.53 3.32 -5.16
CA ASN A 52 5.09 3.70 -6.46
C ASN A 52 5.74 5.09 -6.44
N ASN A 53 5.09 6.06 -5.78
CA ASN A 53 5.66 7.41 -5.64
C ASN A 53 6.95 7.41 -4.82
N TYR A 54 7.02 6.59 -3.76
CA TYR A 54 8.22 6.44 -2.96
C TYR A 54 9.36 5.80 -3.75
N GLU A 55 9.09 4.71 -4.47
CA GLU A 55 10.05 4.07 -5.37
C GLU A 55 10.58 5.08 -6.42
N LEU A 56 9.71 5.90 -7.02
CA LEU A 56 10.14 6.95 -7.95
C LEU A 56 11.07 7.96 -7.29
N GLN A 57 10.69 8.51 -6.13
CA GLN A 57 11.49 9.50 -5.41
C GLN A 57 12.84 8.95 -4.95
N ARG A 58 12.87 7.73 -4.41
CA ARG A 58 14.10 7.14 -3.88
C ARG A 58 15.08 6.75 -4.96
N PHE A 59 14.61 6.33 -6.14
CA PHE A 59 15.49 6.02 -7.26
C PHE A 59 16.06 7.27 -7.90
N ASP A 60 15.26 8.33 -8.02
CA ASP A 60 15.75 9.61 -8.54
C ASP A 60 16.78 10.23 -7.56
N GLU A 61 16.66 9.99 -6.25
CA GLU A 61 17.68 10.34 -5.24
C GLU A 61 18.92 9.41 -5.23
N MET A 62 18.79 8.18 -5.73
CA MET A 62 19.85 7.17 -5.74
C MET A 62 20.68 7.15 -7.01
N ASP A 63 20.25 7.83 -8.07
CA ASP A 63 21.04 8.01 -9.29
C ASP A 63 22.34 8.81 -9.02
N ASP A 64 22.41 9.54 -7.89
CA ASP A 64 23.63 10.21 -7.44
C ASP A 64 24.60 9.28 -6.67
N LYS A 65 24.15 8.20 -5.99
CA LYS A 65 25.04 7.22 -5.31
C LYS A 65 24.37 5.84 -5.13
N HIS A 66 24.95 4.82 -5.79
CA HIS A 66 24.53 3.42 -5.83
C HIS A 66 24.45 2.68 -4.47
N ALA A 67 23.34 2.78 -3.74
CA ALA A 67 23.01 1.79 -2.71
C ALA A 67 21.52 1.75 -2.42
N TYR A 68 20.81 0.72 -2.90
CA TYR A 68 19.46 0.41 -2.43
C TYR A 68 19.42 0.31 -0.90
N PRO A 69 18.35 0.75 -0.22
CA PRO A 69 18.25 0.66 1.22
C PRO A 69 18.20 -0.81 1.64
N SER A 70 18.86 -1.17 2.75
CA SER A 70 18.73 -2.51 3.31
C SER A 70 17.26 -2.80 3.69
N TYR A 71 16.88 -4.07 3.72
CA TYR A 71 15.51 -4.49 4.11
C TYR A 71 15.08 -3.89 5.46
N GLN A 72 15.98 -3.81 6.44
CA GLN A 72 15.71 -3.17 7.73
C GLN A 72 15.36 -1.68 7.57
N LYS A 73 16.05 -0.97 6.67
CA LYS A 73 15.76 0.43 6.37
C LYS A 73 14.41 0.62 5.68
N VAL A 74 14.03 -0.32 4.81
CA VAL A 74 12.69 -0.33 4.19
C VAL A 74 11.60 -0.52 5.25
N VAL A 75 11.75 -1.49 6.15
CA VAL A 75 10.79 -1.75 7.24
C VAL A 75 10.67 -0.57 8.21
N GLU A 76 11.80 0.00 8.64
CA GLU A 76 11.81 1.22 9.47
C GLU A 76 11.08 2.36 8.78
N THR A 77 11.30 2.55 7.48
CA THR A 77 10.67 3.65 6.74
C THR A 77 9.17 3.44 6.58
N ILE A 78 8.74 2.20 6.30
CA ILE A 78 7.32 1.86 6.24
C ILE A 78 6.67 2.09 7.60
N ASN A 79 7.28 1.66 8.70
CA ASN A 79 6.67 1.80 10.03
C ASN A 79 6.68 3.25 10.55
N ASN A 80 7.69 4.04 10.21
CA ASN A 80 7.83 5.44 10.63
C ASN A 80 7.15 6.43 9.68
N ALA A 81 6.75 6.01 8.48
CA ALA A 81 5.88 6.82 7.65
C ALA A 81 4.61 7.09 8.47
N THR A 82 4.36 8.35 8.81
CA THR A 82 3.10 8.75 9.45
C THR A 82 1.97 8.45 8.46
N TRP A 83 1.36 7.29 8.63
CA TRP A 83 0.13 6.87 7.96
C TRP A 83 -0.96 7.68 8.63
N GLY A 84 -1.33 8.82 8.02
CA GLY A 84 -2.19 9.86 8.59
C GLY A 84 -3.62 9.40 8.92
N ILE A 85 -3.76 8.47 9.86
CA ILE A 85 -4.98 8.22 10.61
C ILE A 85 -4.76 8.95 11.92
N ARG A 86 -5.10 10.24 11.94
CA ARG A 86 -5.35 10.92 13.22
C ARG A 86 -6.51 10.16 13.87
N LYS A 87 -6.28 9.71 15.11
CA LYS A 87 -7.31 9.20 16.01
C LYS A 87 -8.45 10.22 16.16
#